data_AF-A0A7X7CSL1-F1
#
_entry.id   AF-A0A7X7CSL1-F1
#
_cell.length_a   1.000
_cell.length_b   1.000
_cell.length_c   1.000
_cell.angle_alpha   90.00
_cell.angle_beta   90.00
_cell.angle_gamma   90.00
#
_symmetry.space_group_name_H-M   'P 1'
#
loop_
_entity.id
_entity.type
_entity.pdbx_description
1 polymer ?
#
loop_
_entity_poly.entity_id
_entity_poly.type
_entity_poly.pdbx_seq_one_letter_code
_entity_poly.pdbx_strand_id
1 'polypeptide(L)'
;AVAERVGWGTPAPSGVHRGLAQTMGFGSYVAACAEVSVSDEGRLKIHRIVAATDPGHAVNPQQIEAQVEGSFVYGLSAALHGECTLKDGRIEQTNFHDYPVLRMDEMPKVETIVMPSGGFWGGVGEPTIAVAAPAVLNAIFAATGKRIRDLPLRKHDLKKA
;
A
#
# COMPACT_ATOMS: atom_id res chain seq x y z
N ALA A 1 -1.38 15.77 -7.25
CA ALA A 1 -1.47 15.53 -5.79
C ALA A 1 -0.42 14.54 -5.29
N VAL A 2 -0.56 13.21 -5.45
CA VAL A 2 0.38 12.23 -4.84
C VAL A 2 1.82 12.38 -5.33
N ALA A 3 2.04 12.38 -6.65
CA ALA A 3 3.37 12.53 -7.24
C ALA A 3 4.05 13.85 -6.83
N GLU A 4 3.27 14.92 -6.69
CA GLU A 4 3.75 16.22 -6.24
C GLU A 4 4.13 16.19 -4.74
N ARG A 5 3.24 15.67 -3.88
CA ARG A 5 3.45 15.60 -2.43
C ARG A 5 4.64 14.72 -2.03
N VAL A 6 4.93 13.67 -2.80
CA VAL A 6 6.11 12.81 -2.58
C VAL A 6 7.38 13.40 -3.22
N GLY A 7 7.27 14.47 -4.02
CA GLY A 7 8.40 15.06 -4.73
C GLY A 7 8.93 14.17 -5.85
N TRP A 8 8.06 13.51 -6.62
CA TRP A 8 8.44 12.54 -7.67
C TRP A 8 9.46 13.09 -8.68
N GLY A 9 9.38 14.39 -9.00
CA GLY A 9 10.30 15.05 -9.92
C GLY A 9 11.69 15.37 -9.34
N THR A 10 11.93 15.11 -8.05
CA THR A 10 13.24 15.31 -7.41
C THR A 10 13.85 13.98 -6.96
N PRO A 11 15.18 13.89 -6.85
CA PRO A 11 15.82 12.69 -6.30
C PRO A 11 15.24 12.32 -4.93
N ALA A 12 14.96 11.04 -4.73
CA ALA A 12 14.61 10.52 -3.41
C ALA A 12 15.85 10.54 -2.48
N PRO A 13 15.67 10.52 -1.15
CA PRO A 13 16.77 10.32 -0.22
C PRO A 13 17.61 9.08 -0.59
N SER A 14 18.90 9.11 -0.28
CA SER A 14 19.80 7.98 -0.59
C SER A 14 19.28 6.67 0.00
N GLY A 15 19.21 5.62 -0.82
CA GLY A 15 18.67 4.30 -0.44
C GLY A 15 17.15 4.21 -0.32
N VAL A 16 16.42 5.29 -0.61
CA VAL A 16 14.96 5.31 -0.66
C VAL A 16 14.48 5.30 -2.11
N HIS A 17 13.52 4.43 -2.39
CA HIS A 17 12.95 4.22 -3.71
C HIS A 17 11.45 4.47 -3.67
N ARG A 18 10.92 5.04 -4.75
CA ARG A 18 9.50 5.42 -4.86
C ARG A 18 8.77 4.51 -5.82
N GLY A 19 7.54 4.14 -5.47
CA GLY A 19 6.66 3.37 -6.33
C GLY A 19 5.26 3.95 -6.32
N LEU A 20 4.78 4.34 -7.50
CA LEU A 20 3.47 4.96 -7.68
C LEU A 20 2.46 3.95 -8.25
N ALA A 21 1.22 4.06 -7.79
CA ALA A 21 0.07 3.33 -8.33
C ALA A 21 -1.16 4.24 -8.36
N GLN A 22 -2.03 4.02 -9.33
CA GLN A 22 -3.28 4.74 -9.49
C GLN A 22 -4.35 3.78 -10.01
N THR A 23 -5.58 3.95 -9.56
CA THR A 23 -6.75 3.31 -10.17
C THR A 23 -7.97 4.21 -10.07
N MET A 24 -8.91 4.00 -10.98
CA MET A 24 -10.28 4.50 -10.85
C MET A 24 -11.18 3.29 -10.61
N GLY A 25 -11.97 3.33 -9.54
CA GLY A 25 -12.84 2.23 -9.15
C GLY A 25 -13.88 2.70 -8.14
N PHE A 26 -15.04 2.04 -8.12
CA PHE A 26 -16.17 2.37 -7.24
C PHE A 26 -16.58 3.86 -7.30
N GLY A 27 -16.45 4.48 -8.48
CA GLY A 27 -16.77 5.89 -8.68
C GLY A 27 -15.75 6.88 -8.10
N SER A 28 -14.61 6.43 -7.59
CA SER A 28 -13.54 7.29 -7.04
C SER A 28 -12.23 7.12 -7.80
N TYR A 29 -11.43 8.18 -7.80
CA TYR A 29 -10.05 8.13 -8.27
C TYR A 29 -9.11 8.04 -7.08
N VAL A 30 -8.22 7.06 -7.08
CA VAL A 30 -7.25 6.87 -6.00
C VAL A 30 -5.85 6.72 -6.55
N ALA A 31 -4.87 7.22 -5.79
CA ALA A 31 -3.47 7.05 -6.09
C ALA A 31 -2.66 6.89 -4.81
N ALA A 32 -1.54 6.20 -4.90
CA ALA A 32 -0.59 6.10 -3.80
C ALA A 32 0.85 6.08 -4.30
N CYS A 33 1.75 6.61 -3.49
CA CYS A 33 3.18 6.45 -3.66
C CYS A 33 3.80 5.94 -2.36
N ALA A 34 4.51 4.82 -2.43
CA ALA A 34 5.27 4.27 -1.33
C ALA A 34 6.75 4.69 -1.44
N GLU A 35 7.34 5.09 -0.32
CA GLU A 35 8.79 5.26 -0.15
C GLU A 35 9.33 4.06 0.63
N VAL A 36 10.20 3.27 0.01
CA VAL A 36 10.75 2.03 0.59
C VAL A 36 12.27 2.00 0.52
N SER A 37 12.89 1.25 1.43
CA SER A 37 14.27 0.78 1.28
C SER A 37 14.31 -0.74 1.42
N VAL A 38 15.29 -1.36 0.76
CA VAL A 38 15.59 -2.79 0.92
C VAL A 38 17.05 -2.90 1.33
N SER A 39 17.35 -3.58 2.43
CA SER A 39 18.73 -3.79 2.89
C SER A 39 19.46 -4.82 2.02
N ASP A 40 20.78 -4.91 2.17
CA ASP A 40 21.61 -5.91 1.47
C ASP A 40 21.21 -7.35 1.84
N GLU A 41 20.62 -7.55 3.03
CA GLU A 41 20.04 -8.83 3.45
C GLU A 41 18.64 -9.09 2.87
N GLY A 42 18.08 -8.16 2.10
CA GLY A 42 16.75 -8.26 1.51
C GLY A 42 15.61 -7.81 2.44
N ARG A 43 15.90 -7.09 3.53
CA ARG A 43 14.85 -6.63 4.46
C ARG A 43 14.16 -5.38 3.93
N LEU A 44 12.85 -5.48 3.70
CA LEU A 44 12.00 -4.35 3.33
C LEU A 44 11.73 -3.44 4.54
N LYS A 45 11.81 -2.13 4.31
CA LYS A 45 11.20 -1.11 5.18
C LYS A 45 10.35 -0.17 4.33
N ILE A 46 9.08 -0.01 4.72
CA ILE A 46 8.18 0.99 4.13
C ILE A 46 8.24 2.21 5.05
N HIS A 47 8.82 3.31 4.58
CA HIS A 47 9.05 4.50 5.42
C HIS A 47 7.79 5.37 5.49
N ARG A 48 7.13 5.54 4.35
CA ARG A 48 6.00 6.45 4.18
C ARG A 48 5.18 6.04 2.99
N ILE A 49 3.88 6.29 3.07
CA ILE A 49 2.96 6.23 1.95
C ILE A 49 2.23 7.57 1.86
N VAL A 50 2.19 8.14 0.67
CA VAL A 50 1.30 9.27 0.36
C VAL A 50 0.15 8.72 -0.46
N ALA A 51 -1.08 8.87 0.02
CA ALA A 51 -2.27 8.36 -0.63
C ALA A 51 -3.25 9.50 -0.91
N ALA A 52 -3.91 9.48 -2.06
CA ALA A 52 -4.99 10.40 -2.38
C ALA A 52 -6.26 9.63 -2.75
N THR A 53 -7.39 10.20 -2.38
CA THR A 53 -8.71 9.75 -2.81
C THR A 53 -9.55 10.94 -3.25
N ASP A 54 -10.16 10.81 -4.42
CA ASP A 54 -11.13 11.75 -4.97
C ASP A 54 -12.49 11.03 -5.10
N PRO A 55 -13.38 11.21 -4.11
CA PRO A 55 -14.73 10.68 -4.17
C PRO A 55 -15.73 11.65 -4.82
N GLY A 56 -15.25 12.72 -5.47
CA GLY A 56 -16.07 13.84 -5.93
C GLY A 56 -16.51 14.70 -4.76
N HIS A 57 -17.48 14.24 -3.96
CA HIS A 57 -17.93 14.92 -2.75
C HIS A 57 -17.40 14.24 -1.47
N ALA A 58 -16.89 15.04 -0.53
CA ALA A 58 -16.43 14.57 0.78
C ALA A 58 -17.42 14.98 1.88
N VAL A 59 -18.05 14.01 2.53
CA VAL A 59 -19.00 14.27 3.64
C VAL A 59 -18.26 14.59 4.94
N ASN A 60 -17.29 13.75 5.30
CA ASN A 60 -16.50 13.90 6.52
C ASN A 60 -15.03 13.58 6.21
N PRO A 61 -14.18 14.59 5.95
CA PRO A 61 -12.78 14.39 5.60
C PRO A 61 -11.99 13.57 6.63
N GLN A 62 -12.23 13.75 7.93
CA GLN A 62 -11.53 13.00 8.98
C GLN A 62 -11.85 11.50 8.91
N GLN A 63 -13.12 11.14 8.69
CA GLN A 63 -13.50 9.73 8.55
C GLN A 63 -12.96 9.12 7.25
N ILE A 64 -12.84 9.93 6.20
CA ILE A 64 -12.19 9.52 4.95
C ILE A 64 -10.72 9.22 5.22
N GLU A 65 -10.01 10.10 5.92
CA GLU A 65 -8.61 9.89 6.31
C GLU A 65 -8.42 8.59 7.09
N ALA A 66 -9.24 8.35 8.11
CA ALA A 66 -9.22 7.11 8.88
C ALA A 66 -9.51 5.86 8.04
N GLN A 67 -10.43 5.95 7.06
CA GLN A 67 -10.72 4.87 6.12
C GLN A 67 -9.55 4.58 5.16
N VAL A 68 -8.85 5.61 4.70
CA VAL A 68 -7.65 5.44 3.88
C VAL A 68 -6.58 4.72 4.71
N GLU A 69 -6.28 5.17 5.92
CA GLU A 69 -5.32 4.52 6.82
C GLU A 69 -5.69 3.05 7.08
N GLY A 70 -6.98 2.78 7.35
CA GLY A 70 -7.57 1.45 7.50
C GLY A 70 -7.38 0.55 6.26
N SER A 71 -7.57 1.12 5.08
CA SER A 71 -7.38 0.40 3.80
C SER A 71 -5.92 0.00 3.58
N PHE A 72 -4.97 0.86 3.97
CA PHE A 72 -3.55 0.53 3.87
C PHE A 72 -3.13 -0.56 4.86
N VAL A 73 -3.57 -0.52 6.12
CA VAL A 73 -3.26 -1.63 7.04
C VAL A 73 -3.85 -2.96 6.54
N TYR A 74 -5.06 -2.95 6.00
CA TYR A 74 -5.70 -4.16 5.47
C TYR A 74 -4.97 -4.68 4.22
N GLY A 75 -4.73 -3.81 3.24
CA GLY A 75 -4.07 -4.18 1.98
C GLY A 75 -2.62 -4.62 2.16
N LEU A 76 -1.87 -3.95 3.05
CA LEU A 76 -0.48 -4.34 3.35
C LEU A 76 -0.41 -5.62 4.19
N SER A 77 -1.35 -5.85 5.11
CA SER A 77 -1.43 -7.14 5.83
C SER A 77 -1.58 -8.30 4.85
N ALA A 78 -2.51 -8.18 3.90
CA ALA A 78 -2.70 -9.19 2.85
C ALA A 78 -1.45 -9.36 1.98
N ALA A 79 -0.84 -8.25 1.54
CA ALA A 79 0.30 -8.30 0.63
C ALA A 79 1.59 -8.83 1.27
N LEU A 80 1.86 -8.49 2.53
CA LEU A 80 3.12 -8.85 3.19
C LEU A 80 3.04 -10.24 3.84
N HIS A 81 1.88 -10.57 4.41
CA HIS A 81 1.71 -11.70 5.32
C HIS A 81 0.58 -12.67 4.93
N GLY A 82 -0.52 -12.14 4.38
CA GLY A 82 -1.79 -12.84 4.22
C GLY A 82 -1.73 -14.06 3.33
N GLU A 83 -1.91 -15.23 3.93
CA GLU A 83 -1.99 -16.51 3.24
C GLU A 83 -2.87 -17.47 4.02
N CYS A 84 -3.83 -18.08 3.33
CA CYS A 84 -4.62 -19.20 3.83
C CYS A 84 -4.21 -20.46 3.05
N THR A 85 -3.44 -21.36 3.67
CA THR A 85 -3.08 -22.65 3.06
C THR A 85 -4.16 -23.69 3.31
N LEU A 86 -4.42 -24.54 2.32
CA LEU A 86 -5.43 -25.58 2.38
C LEU A 86 -4.76 -26.96 2.49
N LYS A 87 -5.13 -27.72 3.51
CA LYS A 87 -4.72 -29.12 3.68
C LYS A 87 -5.92 -29.97 4.02
N ASP A 88 -6.09 -31.09 3.31
CA ASP A 88 -7.18 -32.05 3.51
C ASP A 88 -8.58 -31.38 3.57
N GLY A 89 -8.79 -30.35 2.72
CA GLY A 89 -10.04 -29.60 2.63
C GLY A 89 -10.28 -28.57 3.74
N ARG A 90 -9.26 -28.23 4.54
CA ARG A 90 -9.37 -27.27 5.66
C ARG A 90 -8.26 -26.22 5.61
N ILE A 91 -8.59 -24.99 6.01
CA ILE A 91 -7.58 -23.94 6.20
C ILE A 91 -6.71 -24.30 7.40
N GLU A 92 -5.39 -24.19 7.24
CA GLU A 92 -4.43 -24.50 8.30
C GLU A 92 -4.29 -23.37 9.32
N GLN A 93 -4.37 -22.11 8.89
CA GLN A 93 -4.28 -20.95 9.78
C GLN A 93 -5.59 -20.74 10.54
N THR A 94 -5.50 -20.56 11.86
CA THR A 94 -6.66 -20.56 12.75
C THR A 94 -6.83 -19.26 13.53
N ASN A 95 -5.80 -18.40 13.64
CA ASN A 95 -5.86 -17.15 14.42
C ASN A 95 -4.71 -16.18 14.04
N PHE A 96 -4.49 -15.09 14.77
CA PHE A 96 -3.47 -14.09 14.42
C PHE A 96 -2.02 -14.49 14.71
N HIS A 97 -1.78 -15.63 15.37
CA HIS A 97 -0.42 -16.14 15.59
C HIS A 97 0.11 -16.88 14.34
N ASP A 98 -0.78 -17.45 13.52
CA ASP A 98 -0.48 -18.16 12.28
C ASP A 98 -1.02 -17.46 11.01
N TYR A 99 -1.93 -16.48 11.16
CA TYR A 99 -2.36 -15.51 10.13
C TYR A 99 -2.06 -14.06 10.58
N PRO A 100 -0.80 -13.59 10.46
CA PRO A 100 -0.42 -12.29 10.99
C PRO A 100 -1.02 -11.13 10.17
N VAL A 101 -1.41 -10.07 10.88
CA VAL A 101 -1.73 -8.76 10.32
C VAL A 101 -0.61 -7.78 10.67
N LEU A 102 -0.55 -6.66 9.95
CA LEU A 102 0.43 -5.62 10.21
C LEU A 102 0.32 -5.11 11.65
N ARG A 103 1.46 -5.06 12.36
CA ARG A 103 1.55 -4.50 13.71
C ARG A 103 1.84 -3.01 13.68
N MET A 104 1.69 -2.35 14.84
CA MET A 104 1.89 -0.89 14.96
C MET A 104 3.32 -0.45 14.59
N ASP A 105 4.32 -1.27 14.85
CA ASP A 105 5.73 -1.02 14.51
C ASP A 105 6.06 -1.28 13.03
N GLU A 106 5.22 -2.05 12.34
CA GLU A 106 5.33 -2.31 10.90
C GLU A 106 4.54 -1.28 10.06
N MET A 107 3.51 -0.65 10.63
CA MET A 107 2.64 0.27 9.91
C MET A 107 3.41 1.52 9.47
N PRO A 108 3.52 1.81 8.15
CA PRO A 108 4.15 3.03 7.70
C PRO A 108 3.29 4.25 8.02
N LYS A 109 3.91 5.42 8.09
CA LYS A 109 3.14 6.68 8.12
C LYS A 109 2.38 6.82 6.80
N VAL A 110 1.05 6.85 6.87
CA VAL A 110 0.18 7.14 5.72
C VAL A 110 -0.22 8.61 5.77
N GLU A 111 0.14 9.38 4.75
CA GLU A 111 -0.32 10.75 4.55
C GLU A 111 -1.45 10.77 3.53
N THR A 112 -2.66 11.03 3.99
CA THR A 112 -3.86 11.07 3.16
C THR A 112 -4.08 12.46 2.57
N ILE A 113 -4.50 12.50 1.31
CA ILE A 113 -4.94 13.69 0.58
C ILE A 113 -6.39 13.45 0.14
N VAL A 114 -7.33 14.12 0.79
CA VAL A 114 -8.74 14.10 0.36
C VAL A 114 -8.94 15.14 -0.73
N MET A 115 -9.42 14.71 -1.89
CA MET A 115 -9.61 15.57 -3.07
C MET A 115 -11.10 15.66 -3.43
N PRO A 116 -11.88 16.61 -2.88
CA PRO A 116 -13.29 16.74 -3.23
C PRO A 116 -13.46 17.53 -4.53
N SER A 117 -13.22 16.91 -5.70
CA SER A 117 -13.32 17.59 -7.01
C SER A 117 -14.75 18.04 -7.37
N GLY A 118 -15.76 17.45 -6.73
CA GLY A 118 -17.18 17.70 -6.97
C GLY A 118 -17.73 17.03 -8.22
N GLY A 119 -19.05 17.06 -8.38
CA GLY A 119 -19.74 16.63 -9.60
C GLY A 119 -20.13 15.15 -9.64
N PHE A 120 -19.62 14.32 -8.72
CA PHE A 120 -19.99 12.91 -8.60
C PHE A 120 -19.88 12.42 -7.15
N TRP A 121 -20.44 11.23 -6.89
CA TRP A 121 -20.36 10.54 -5.60
C TRP A 121 -19.65 9.20 -5.78
N GLY A 122 -18.42 9.13 -5.28
CA GLY A 122 -17.60 7.92 -5.28
C GLY A 122 -17.51 7.26 -3.90
N GLY A 123 -17.15 5.98 -3.89
CA GLY A 123 -16.91 5.21 -2.67
C GLY A 123 -15.60 5.57 -1.98
N VAL A 124 -15.52 5.38 -0.66
CA VAL A 124 -14.27 5.57 0.11
C VAL A 124 -13.80 4.28 0.78
N GLY A 125 -14.73 3.38 1.13
CA GLY A 125 -14.41 2.19 1.93
C GLY A 125 -13.49 1.18 1.23
N GLU A 126 -13.65 0.98 -0.08
CA GLU A 126 -12.83 0.01 -0.83
C GLU A 126 -11.73 0.66 -1.68
N PRO A 127 -11.94 1.76 -2.43
CA PRO A 127 -11.03 2.16 -3.51
C PRO A 127 -9.54 2.23 -3.15
N THR A 128 -9.19 2.82 -2.00
CA THR A 128 -7.78 3.06 -1.65
C THR A 128 -6.99 1.78 -1.36
N ILE A 129 -7.65 0.65 -1.04
CA ILE A 129 -6.95 -0.63 -0.87
C ILE A 129 -6.25 -1.08 -2.17
N ALA A 130 -6.82 -0.74 -3.33
CA ALA A 130 -6.37 -1.21 -4.63
C ALA A 130 -4.98 -0.67 -5.01
N VAL A 131 -4.54 0.41 -4.37
CA VAL A 131 -3.21 1.01 -4.59
C VAL A 131 -2.19 0.68 -3.51
N ALA A 132 -2.60 -0.01 -2.42
CA ALA A 132 -1.71 -0.34 -1.31
C ALA A 132 -0.55 -1.25 -1.71
N ALA A 133 -0.85 -2.46 -2.18
CA ALA A 133 0.19 -3.39 -2.61
C ALA A 133 0.95 -2.90 -3.86
N PRO A 134 0.28 -2.43 -4.93
CA PRO A 134 1.00 -2.03 -6.15
C PRO A 134 1.99 -0.88 -5.95
N ALA A 135 1.70 0.10 -5.09
CA ALA A 135 2.64 1.18 -4.79
C ALA A 135 3.93 0.63 -4.16
N VAL A 136 3.80 -0.25 -3.16
CA VAL A 136 4.95 -0.90 -2.50
C VAL A 136 5.71 -1.81 -3.46
N LEU A 137 5.01 -2.63 -4.26
CA LEU A 137 5.64 -3.53 -5.23
C LEU A 137 6.41 -2.78 -6.32
N ASN A 138 5.89 -1.62 -6.78
CA ASN A 138 6.60 -0.76 -7.71
C ASN A 138 7.86 -0.15 -7.08
N ALA A 139 7.80 0.21 -5.79
CA ALA A 139 8.93 0.76 -5.07
C ALA A 139 10.02 -0.30 -4.82
N ILE A 140 9.61 -1.55 -4.52
CA ILE A 140 10.51 -2.71 -4.43
C ILE A 140 11.19 -2.98 -5.76
N PHE A 141 10.44 -2.93 -6.87
CA PHE A 141 11.03 -3.09 -8.21
C PHE A 141 12.07 -1.99 -8.48
N ALA A 142 11.79 -0.74 -8.12
CA ALA A 142 12.74 0.36 -8.24
C ALA A 142 13.99 0.19 -7.35
N ALA A 143 13.85 -0.45 -6.18
CA ALA A 143 14.96 -0.73 -5.26
C ALA A 143 15.84 -1.90 -5.69
N THR A 144 15.22 -2.97 -6.22
CA THR A 144 15.87 -4.29 -6.35
C THR A 144 16.00 -4.78 -7.79
N GLY A 145 15.26 -4.20 -8.73
CA GLY A 145 15.08 -4.72 -10.09
C GLY A 145 14.16 -5.95 -10.18
N LYS A 146 13.68 -6.50 -9.06
CA LYS A 146 12.84 -7.71 -9.02
C LYS A 146 11.36 -7.35 -9.12
N ARG A 147 10.67 -7.91 -10.13
CA ARG A 147 9.21 -7.75 -10.28
C ARG A 147 8.50 -8.94 -9.64
N ILE A 148 7.99 -8.72 -8.43
CA ILE A 148 7.17 -9.70 -7.72
C ILE A 148 5.74 -9.69 -8.30
N ARG A 149 5.20 -10.87 -8.58
CA ARG A 149 3.84 -11.07 -9.15
C ARG A 149 3.00 -12.09 -8.41
N ASP A 150 3.60 -12.74 -7.42
CA ASP A 150 2.96 -13.69 -6.51
C ASP A 150 3.00 -13.09 -5.11
N LEU A 151 2.01 -13.40 -4.28
CA LEU A 151 1.88 -12.89 -2.92
C LEU A 151 1.54 -14.05 -1.97
N PRO A 152 1.87 -13.95 -0.67
CA PRO A 152 2.42 -12.80 0.03
C PRO A 152 3.94 -12.60 -0.14
N LEU A 153 4.40 -11.38 0.13
CA LEU A 153 5.79 -10.96 -0.06
C LEU A 153 6.79 -11.75 0.79
N ARG A 154 6.37 -12.27 1.97
CA ARG A 154 7.21 -13.11 2.84
C ARG A 154 7.81 -14.34 2.15
N LYS A 155 7.25 -14.77 1.01
CA LYS A 155 7.75 -15.91 0.21
C LYS A 155 8.88 -15.54 -0.75
N HIS A 156 9.26 -14.27 -0.83
CA HIS A 156 10.19 -13.76 -1.83
C HIS A 156 11.47 -13.22 -1.22
N ASP A 157 12.60 -13.54 -1.86
CA ASP A 157 13.89 -12.91 -1.55
C ASP A 157 14.04 -11.57 -2.29
N LEU A 158 14.19 -10.49 -1.53
CA LEU A 158 14.31 -9.13 -2.05
C LEU A 158 15.76 -8.64 -2.17
N LYS A 159 16.78 -9.47 -1.89
CA LYS A 159 18.18 -9.10 -2.18
C LYS A 159 18.32 -8.62 -3.62
N LYS A 160 19.13 -7.59 -3.84
CA LYS A 160 19.31 -7.01 -5.16
C LYS A 160 19.81 -8.08 -6.15
N ALA A 161 19.27 -8.06 -7.37
CA ALA A 161 19.72 -8.93 -8.45
C ALA A 161 21.16 -8.57 -8.90
#